data_AF-A0ABC9H818-F1
#
_entry.id   AF-A0ABC9H818-F1
#
_cell.length_a   1.000
_cell.length_b   1.000
_cell.length_c   1.000
_cell.angle_alpha   90.00
_cell.angle_beta   90.00
_cell.angle_gamma   90.00
#
_symmetry.space_group_name_H-M   'P 1'
#
loop_
_entity.id
_entity.type
_entity.pdbx_description
1 polymer ?
#
loop_
_entity_poly.entity_id
_entity_poly.type
_entity_poly.pdbx_seq_one_letter_code
_entity_poly.pdbx_strand_id
1 'polypeptide(L)'
;MCMHVRAQLLDDRDEDDKKSMGLIVVISESDDTSVCHRTWSSNNYTIHAFSFCSKANARALYRIASRSSGIYGYFDEHCDDITEAFKTCISNITSTIAVNTEVNIACSSSSVTKLSTIVSGHFKSSIKADKKSGSIIAGALYPGAVRKFIVYVKDVREDEYGHLSKILTVNVTWGHEPKEKFDGQMVIVRGKDHGSKVLVREIIRIEEVKIVSDITDPKTKTYDILRKVQELHKRVKVQAADVRKGSNYAFAVDEESLASLASDKDGSWLPYMLSWLSFQGLCEQLPPPPAPTRPRPEIGENLPRLHAPAS
;
A
#
# COMPACT_ATOMS: atom_id res chain seq x y z
N MET A 1 -1.50 25.67 -9.88
CA MET A 1 -1.25 26.81 -8.97
C MET A 1 -1.50 26.41 -7.52
N CYS A 2 -2.56 25.64 -7.22
CA CYS A 2 -2.93 25.24 -5.85
C CYS A 2 -1.84 24.48 -5.06
N MET A 3 -1.17 23.45 -5.59
CA MET A 3 -0.21 22.66 -4.77
C MET A 3 1.12 23.37 -4.46
N HIS A 4 1.59 24.31 -5.29
CA HIS A 4 2.83 25.05 -5.02
C HIS A 4 2.71 25.93 -3.78
N VAL A 5 1.58 26.64 -3.69
CA VAL A 5 1.22 27.47 -2.52
C VAL A 5 1.06 26.60 -1.26
N ARG A 6 0.58 25.35 -1.41
CA ARG A 6 0.40 24.45 -0.26
C ARG A 6 1.70 23.88 0.28
N ALA A 7 2.69 23.61 -0.57
CA ALA A 7 4.00 23.20 -0.09
C ALA A 7 4.75 24.36 0.58
N GLN A 8 4.63 25.58 0.04
CA GLN A 8 5.16 26.79 0.69
C GLN A 8 4.60 26.96 2.10
N LEU A 9 3.28 26.75 2.29
CA LEU A 9 2.68 26.78 3.63
C LEU A 9 3.31 25.77 4.61
N LEU A 10 3.71 24.59 4.13
CA LEU A 10 4.38 23.58 4.96
C LEU A 10 5.85 23.94 5.23
N ASP A 11 6.51 24.57 4.26
CA ASP A 11 7.89 25.07 4.35
C ASP A 11 8.01 26.30 5.27
N ASP A 12 6.96 27.11 5.34
CA ASP A 12 6.84 28.34 6.14
C ASP A 12 6.45 28.05 7.61
N ARG A 13 6.23 26.79 8.00
CA ARG A 13 6.02 26.41 9.40
C ARG A 13 7.24 26.76 10.25
N ASP A 14 7.02 27.07 11.52
CA ASP A 14 8.13 27.28 12.46
C ASP A 14 9.01 26.03 12.58
N GLU A 15 10.28 26.20 12.92
CA GLU A 15 11.25 25.08 13.00
C GLU A 15 10.84 23.99 14.00
N ASP A 16 10.10 24.37 15.06
CA ASP A 16 9.53 23.41 16.01
C ASP A 16 8.35 22.64 15.40
N ASP A 17 7.55 23.25 14.53
CA ASP A 17 6.44 22.62 13.82
C ASP A 17 6.92 21.76 12.63
N LYS A 18 8.12 22.04 12.08
CA LYS A 18 8.76 21.19 11.06
C LYS A 18 9.14 19.80 11.57
N LYS A 19 9.20 19.61 12.89
CA LYS A 19 9.35 18.28 13.52
C LYS A 19 8.12 17.40 13.35
N SER A 20 6.94 18.00 13.08
CA SER A 20 5.70 17.29 12.82
C SER A 20 5.54 16.90 11.34
N MET A 21 4.84 15.79 11.08
CA MET A 21 4.60 15.29 9.72
C MET A 21 3.90 16.35 8.87
N GLY A 22 4.54 16.76 7.77
CA GLY A 22 3.89 17.52 6.71
C GLY A 22 3.33 16.57 5.66
N LEU A 23 2.04 16.65 5.36
CA LEU A 23 1.40 15.88 4.30
C LEU A 23 0.48 16.79 3.48
N ILE A 24 0.25 16.38 2.24
CA ILE A 24 -0.69 17.05 1.33
C ILE A 24 -1.79 16.05 1.01
N VAL A 25 -3.05 16.45 1.19
CA VAL A 25 -4.20 15.69 0.69
C VAL A 25 -4.75 16.40 -0.54
N VAL A 26 -4.85 15.67 -1.65
CA VAL A 26 -5.46 16.12 -2.89
C VAL A 26 -6.76 15.35 -3.06
N ILE A 27 -7.86 16.06 -3.28
CA ILE A 27 -9.15 15.46 -3.62
C ILE A 27 -9.56 16.01 -4.98
N SER A 28 -9.97 15.14 -5.89
CA SER A 28 -10.42 15.55 -7.22
C SER A 28 -11.68 14.80 -7.64
N GLU A 29 -12.72 15.57 -7.94
CA GLU A 29 -13.96 15.10 -8.57
C GLU A 29 -13.98 15.45 -10.08
N SER A 30 -13.03 16.27 -10.53
CA SER A 30 -13.01 16.81 -11.89
C SER A 30 -12.26 15.92 -12.87
N ASP A 31 -12.71 15.91 -14.11
CA ASP A 31 -11.98 15.34 -15.26
C ASP A 31 -10.79 16.22 -15.72
N ASP A 32 -10.44 17.28 -14.97
CA ASP A 32 -9.32 18.15 -15.29
C ASP A 32 -7.97 17.41 -15.17
N THR A 33 -7.35 17.15 -16.32
CA THR A 33 -6.05 16.48 -16.43
C THR A 33 -4.86 17.44 -16.23
N SER A 34 -5.11 18.74 -16.05
CA SER A 34 -4.06 19.76 -15.87
C SER A 34 -3.22 19.57 -14.60
N VAL A 35 -3.74 18.80 -13.63
CA VAL A 35 -3.03 18.38 -12.40
C VAL A 35 -1.73 17.62 -12.74
N CYS A 36 -1.66 16.94 -13.90
CA CYS A 36 -0.51 16.13 -14.32
C CYS A 36 0.74 16.92 -14.71
N HIS A 37 0.60 18.11 -15.27
CA HIS A 37 1.63 18.62 -16.19
C HIS A 37 2.72 19.47 -15.51
N ARG A 38 2.54 19.84 -14.24
CA ARG A 38 3.60 20.48 -13.47
C ARG A 38 4.40 19.40 -12.76
N THR A 39 5.54 19.08 -13.35
CA THR A 39 6.61 18.28 -12.76
C THR A 39 6.91 18.79 -11.36
N TRP A 40 6.35 18.11 -10.38
CA TRP A 40 6.64 18.36 -8.98
C TRP A 40 7.95 17.67 -8.64
N SER A 41 9.02 18.46 -8.61
CA SER A 41 10.39 17.99 -8.37
C SER A 41 10.85 18.17 -6.93
N SER A 42 10.04 18.73 -6.03
CA SER A 42 10.41 19.03 -4.64
C SER A 42 9.77 18.05 -3.66
N ASN A 43 10.54 17.01 -3.34
CA ASN A 43 10.11 15.71 -2.82
C ASN A 43 10.04 15.64 -1.27
N ASN A 44 9.57 16.69 -0.60
CA ASN A 44 9.68 16.80 0.86
C ASN A 44 8.45 16.33 1.66
N TYR A 45 7.28 16.17 1.01
CA TYR A 45 6.04 15.83 1.68
C TYR A 45 5.32 14.66 1.02
N THR A 46 4.68 13.83 1.84
CA THR A 46 3.81 12.75 1.37
C THR A 46 2.51 13.32 0.82
N ILE A 47 2.11 12.90 -0.38
CA ILE A 47 0.89 13.36 -1.03
C ILE A 47 -0.10 12.19 -1.09
N HIS A 48 -1.19 12.28 -0.34
CA HIS A 48 -2.33 11.40 -0.51
C HIS A 48 -3.29 11.99 -1.53
N ALA A 49 -3.79 11.19 -2.46
CA ALA A 49 -4.65 11.63 -3.54
C ALA A 49 -5.92 10.79 -3.59
N PHE A 50 -7.07 11.43 -3.66
CA PHE A 50 -8.35 10.76 -3.64
C PHE A 50 -9.23 11.22 -4.80
N SER A 51 -9.82 10.28 -5.51
CA SER A 51 -10.79 10.56 -6.58
C SER A 51 -12.16 10.01 -6.23
N PHE A 52 -13.17 10.81 -6.54
CA PHE A 52 -14.58 10.48 -6.36
C PHE A 52 -15.24 10.45 -7.73
N CYS A 53 -15.82 9.31 -8.10
CA CYS A 53 -16.63 9.11 -9.31
C CYS A 53 -15.99 9.46 -10.69
N SER A 54 -14.76 9.99 -10.73
CA SER A 54 -14.02 10.29 -11.97
C SER A 54 -12.86 9.32 -12.17
N LYS A 55 -12.82 8.73 -13.37
CA LYS A 55 -11.73 7.86 -13.84
C LYS A 55 -10.66 8.60 -14.65
N ALA A 56 -10.97 9.79 -15.16
CA ALA A 56 -10.12 10.50 -16.12
C ALA A 56 -8.75 10.88 -15.55
N ASN A 57 -8.70 11.19 -14.25
CA ASN A 57 -7.49 11.62 -13.54
C ASN A 57 -6.79 10.50 -12.74
N ALA A 58 -7.31 9.26 -12.76
CA ALA A 58 -6.84 8.19 -11.87
C ALA A 58 -5.33 7.92 -11.99
N ARG A 59 -4.80 7.86 -13.22
CA ARG A 59 -3.35 7.71 -13.46
C ARG A 59 -2.54 8.89 -12.95
N ALA A 60 -3.09 10.10 -13.02
CA ALA A 60 -2.44 11.31 -12.54
C ALA A 60 -2.24 11.27 -11.03
N LEU A 61 -3.34 11.05 -10.32
CA LEU A 61 -3.41 11.03 -8.88
C LEU A 61 -2.59 9.86 -8.32
N TYR A 62 -2.71 8.67 -8.91
CA TYR A 62 -1.86 7.53 -8.59
C TYR A 62 -0.37 7.84 -8.74
N ARG A 63 0.03 8.49 -9.84
CA ARG A 63 1.45 8.83 -10.06
C ARG A 63 1.98 9.86 -9.07
N ILE A 64 1.17 10.84 -8.67
CA ILE A 64 1.57 11.85 -7.68
C ILE A 64 1.69 11.22 -6.29
N ALA A 65 0.70 10.41 -5.90
CA ALA A 65 0.72 9.71 -4.62
C ALA A 65 1.89 8.72 -4.53
N SER A 66 2.03 7.82 -5.50
CA SER A 66 3.11 6.81 -5.50
C SER A 66 4.51 7.42 -5.45
N ARG A 67 4.76 8.54 -6.15
CA ARG A 67 6.08 9.21 -6.15
C ARG A 67 6.44 9.87 -4.82
N SER A 68 5.44 10.26 -4.04
CA SER A 68 5.60 10.87 -2.73
C SER A 68 5.41 9.88 -1.57
N SER A 69 5.33 8.58 -1.88
CA SER A 69 5.03 7.51 -0.90
C SER A 69 3.68 7.69 -0.20
N GLY A 70 2.72 8.35 -0.84
CA GLY A 70 1.36 8.50 -0.34
C GLY A 70 0.39 7.49 -0.95
N ILE A 71 -0.88 7.63 -0.57
CA ILE A 71 -1.96 6.73 -0.95
C ILE A 71 -2.79 7.37 -2.05
N TYR A 72 -3.05 6.63 -3.13
CA TYR A 72 -4.15 6.90 -4.03
C TYR A 72 -5.37 6.06 -3.63
N GLY A 73 -6.50 6.70 -3.37
CA GLY A 73 -7.77 6.04 -3.09
C GLY A 73 -8.85 6.46 -4.05
N TYR A 74 -9.49 5.49 -4.69
CA TYR A 74 -10.69 5.71 -5.49
C TYR A 74 -11.92 5.34 -4.66
N PHE A 75 -12.90 6.22 -4.64
CA PHE A 75 -14.20 6.01 -3.98
C PHE A 75 -15.33 6.22 -4.98
N ASP A 76 -16.17 5.21 -5.12
CA ASP A 76 -17.29 5.16 -6.04
C ASP A 76 -18.53 4.88 -5.20
N GLU A 77 -19.36 5.89 -4.92
CA GLU A 77 -20.72 5.69 -4.41
C GLU A 77 -21.52 7.00 -4.38
N HIS A 78 -22.83 6.85 -4.51
CA HIS A 78 -23.84 7.91 -4.48
C HIS A 78 -23.78 8.72 -3.18
N CYS A 79 -23.87 10.05 -3.34
CA CYS A 79 -23.85 11.07 -2.31
C CYS A 79 -24.76 10.74 -1.11
N ASP A 80 -24.19 10.77 0.10
CA ASP A 80 -24.64 11.67 1.19
C ASP A 80 -23.86 11.44 2.50
N ASP A 81 -23.11 10.34 2.60
CA ASP A 81 -22.14 10.12 3.66
C ASP A 81 -20.73 10.09 3.03
N ILE A 82 -19.80 10.90 3.54
CA ILE A 82 -18.37 10.69 3.27
C ILE A 82 -18.11 9.20 3.49
N THR A 83 -17.69 8.48 2.43
CA THR A 83 -17.55 7.02 2.49
C THR A 83 -16.71 6.63 3.71
N GLU A 84 -17.19 5.66 4.50
CA GLU A 84 -16.50 5.23 5.73
C GLU A 84 -15.05 4.79 5.44
N ALA A 85 -14.79 4.32 4.22
CA ALA A 85 -13.46 4.01 3.72
C ALA A 85 -12.55 5.25 3.66
N PHE A 86 -13.05 6.41 3.20
CA PHE A 86 -12.30 7.66 3.22
C PHE A 86 -12.09 8.16 4.67
N LYS A 87 -13.12 8.14 5.52
CA LYS A 87 -12.99 8.53 6.94
C LYS A 87 -11.93 7.69 7.66
N THR A 88 -11.97 6.37 7.47
CA THR A 88 -10.99 5.43 8.03
C THR A 88 -9.58 5.74 7.52
N CYS A 89 -9.43 5.98 6.22
CA CYS A 89 -8.14 6.31 5.62
C CYS A 89 -7.54 7.60 6.22
N ILE A 90 -8.35 8.66 6.33
CA ILE A 90 -7.92 9.92 6.96
C ILE A 90 -7.64 9.74 8.46
N SER A 91 -8.46 8.97 9.18
CA SER A 91 -8.22 8.65 10.59
C SER A 91 -6.86 7.96 10.78
N ASN A 92 -6.54 6.98 9.94
CA ASN A 92 -5.25 6.29 9.99
C ASN A 92 -4.09 7.26 9.73
N ILE A 93 -4.18 8.06 8.67
CA ILE A 93 -3.15 9.05 8.32
C ILE A 93 -2.92 10.05 9.46
N THR A 94 -4.01 10.57 10.05
CA THR A 94 -3.96 11.58 11.13
C THR A 94 -3.58 10.99 12.49
N SER A 95 -3.73 9.68 12.69
CA SER A 95 -3.29 8.96 13.89
C SER A 95 -1.84 8.49 13.85
N THR A 96 -1.02 8.99 12.92
CA THR A 96 0.39 8.61 12.78
C THR A 96 1.16 8.84 14.08
N ILE A 97 1.81 7.78 14.58
CA ILE A 97 2.59 7.79 15.82
C ILE A 97 4.10 7.80 15.58
N ALA A 98 4.54 7.37 14.39
CA ALA A 98 5.95 7.34 14.02
C ALA A 98 6.12 7.86 12.60
N VAL A 99 7.12 8.72 12.40
CA VAL A 99 7.49 9.30 11.11
C VAL A 99 8.92 8.94 10.77
N ASN A 100 9.24 8.88 9.48
CA ASN A 100 10.58 8.52 8.99
C ASN A 100 11.10 7.22 9.60
N THR A 101 10.22 6.22 9.74
CA THR A 101 10.60 4.92 10.29
C THR A 101 11.62 4.27 9.37
N GLU A 102 12.75 3.85 9.92
CA GLU A 102 13.81 3.13 9.21
C GLU A 102 14.00 1.74 9.84
N VAL A 103 13.95 0.72 9.01
CA VAL A 103 14.31 -0.65 9.36
C VAL A 103 15.76 -0.88 8.98
N ASN A 104 16.59 -1.17 9.97
CA ASN A 104 18.01 -1.42 9.83
C ASN A 104 18.28 -2.92 9.99
N ILE A 105 18.93 -3.53 9.01
CA ILE A 105 19.25 -4.95 8.99
C ILE A 105 20.76 -5.10 9.00
N ALA A 106 21.30 -5.92 9.90
CA ALA A 106 22.73 -6.17 10.01
C ALA A 106 23.04 -7.66 10.16
N CYS A 107 24.01 -8.14 9.39
CA CYS A 107 24.68 -9.41 9.59
C CYS A 107 25.81 -9.23 10.61
N SER A 108 25.99 -10.20 11.52
CA SER A 108 27.10 -10.23 12.45
C SER A 108 28.44 -10.13 11.71
N SER A 109 29.36 -9.32 12.24
CA SER A 109 30.73 -9.19 11.71
C SER A 109 31.51 -10.51 11.78
N SER A 110 31.17 -11.39 12.72
CA SER A 110 31.79 -12.71 12.87
C SER A 110 31.26 -13.77 11.89
N SER A 111 30.14 -13.49 11.22
CA SER A 111 29.51 -14.41 10.27
C SER A 111 29.98 -14.14 8.85
N VAL A 112 30.05 -15.18 8.01
CA VAL A 112 30.28 -15.03 6.57
C VAL A 112 29.01 -14.66 5.79
N THR A 113 27.83 -14.82 6.41
CA THR A 113 26.51 -14.51 5.83
C THR A 113 26.43 -13.09 5.26
N LYS A 114 25.81 -12.95 4.09
CA LYS A 114 25.62 -11.67 3.38
C LYS A 114 24.17 -11.43 3.01
N LEU A 115 23.76 -10.17 3.03
CA LEU A 115 22.52 -9.73 2.39
C LEU A 115 22.68 -9.85 0.87
N SER A 116 21.65 -10.34 0.18
CA SER A 116 21.63 -10.41 -1.28
C SER A 116 20.58 -9.50 -1.89
N THR A 117 19.35 -9.55 -1.38
CA THR A 117 18.21 -8.82 -1.94
C THR A 117 17.28 -8.38 -0.82
N ILE A 118 16.76 -7.14 -0.91
CA ILE A 118 15.65 -6.66 -0.10
C ILE A 118 14.45 -6.46 -1.03
N VAL A 119 13.33 -7.12 -0.73
CA VAL A 119 12.04 -6.87 -1.38
C VAL A 119 11.22 -5.99 -0.46
N SER A 120 11.21 -4.70 -0.78
CA SER A 120 10.62 -3.64 0.06
C SER A 120 9.36 -2.99 -0.54
N GLY A 121 8.81 -3.52 -1.64
CA GLY A 121 7.65 -2.89 -2.31
C GLY A 121 7.96 -1.48 -2.78
N HIS A 122 7.12 -0.50 -2.41
CA HIS A 122 7.35 0.92 -2.74
C HIS A 122 8.34 1.64 -1.80
N PHE A 123 8.76 0.99 -0.72
CA PHE A 123 9.68 1.58 0.23
C PHE A 123 11.10 1.58 -0.34
N LYS A 124 11.77 2.72 -0.22
CA LYS A 124 13.19 2.84 -0.61
C LYS A 124 14.00 1.92 0.28
N SER A 125 14.87 1.12 -0.32
CA SER A 125 15.79 0.25 0.39
C SER A 125 17.18 0.31 -0.20
N SER A 126 18.17 -0.06 0.62
CA SER A 126 19.56 -0.11 0.20
C SER A 126 20.28 -1.26 0.89
N ILE A 127 21.30 -1.80 0.21
CA ILE A 127 22.26 -2.75 0.79
C ILE A 127 23.63 -2.10 0.64
N LYS A 128 24.42 -2.05 1.73
CA LYS A 128 25.77 -1.49 1.68
C LYS A 128 26.69 -2.36 0.82
N ALA A 129 27.78 -1.77 0.33
CA ALA A 129 28.73 -2.43 -0.56
C ALA A 129 29.33 -3.73 0.03
N ASP A 130 29.54 -3.76 1.35
CA ASP A 130 30.03 -4.93 2.08
C ASP A 130 28.99 -6.08 2.19
N LYS A 131 27.73 -5.80 1.87
CA LYS A 131 26.58 -6.69 2.01
C LYS A 131 26.36 -7.20 3.44
N LYS A 132 26.89 -6.48 4.44
CA LYS A 132 26.72 -6.79 5.87
C LYS A 132 25.62 -5.98 6.51
N SER A 133 25.17 -4.90 5.88
CA SER A 133 24.03 -4.14 6.36
C SER A 133 23.17 -3.60 5.22
N GLY A 134 21.91 -3.36 5.54
CA GLY A 134 20.96 -2.73 4.65
C GLY A 134 19.91 -1.97 5.44
N SER A 135 19.19 -1.09 4.77
CA SER A 135 18.11 -0.34 5.38
C SER A 135 16.89 -0.20 4.49
N ILE A 136 15.74 0.07 5.11
CA ILE A 136 14.46 0.30 4.45
C ILE A 136 13.81 1.52 5.11
N ILE A 137 13.47 2.53 4.30
CA ILE A 137 12.69 3.68 4.75
C ILE A 137 11.21 3.28 4.72
N ALA A 138 10.70 2.83 5.86
CA ALA A 138 9.33 2.31 6.04
C ALA A 138 8.26 3.41 6.20
N GLY A 139 8.68 4.67 6.29
CA GLY A 139 7.79 5.83 6.28
C GLY A 139 6.99 6.00 7.57
N ALA A 140 5.76 6.52 7.44
CA ALA A 140 4.86 6.74 8.56
C ALA A 140 4.20 5.44 9.05
N LEU A 141 4.02 5.31 10.36
CA LEU A 141 3.25 4.24 11.00
C LEU A 141 2.18 4.85 11.92
N TYR A 142 1.00 4.26 11.87
CA TYR A 142 -0.14 4.57 12.73
C TYR A 142 -0.55 3.29 13.50
N PRO A 143 -1.42 3.37 14.53
CA PRO A 143 -1.82 2.20 15.31
C PRO A 143 -2.38 1.08 14.45
N GLY A 144 -1.80 -0.12 14.57
CA GLY A 144 -2.19 -1.30 13.78
C GLY A 144 -1.58 -1.37 12.38
N ALA A 145 -0.82 -0.37 11.94
CA ALA A 145 -0.08 -0.45 10.68
C ALA A 145 0.97 -1.57 10.72
N VAL A 146 1.00 -2.42 9.69
CA VAL A 146 1.97 -3.52 9.56
C VAL A 146 2.77 -3.35 8.29
N ARG A 147 4.10 -3.34 8.42
CA ARG A 147 5.03 -3.37 7.27
C ARG A 147 5.67 -4.74 7.18
N LYS A 148 5.66 -5.31 5.98
CA LYS A 148 6.24 -6.63 5.70
C LYS A 148 7.32 -6.50 4.64
N PHE A 149 8.46 -7.09 4.92
CA PHE A 149 9.64 -7.05 4.06
C PHE A 149 10.21 -8.45 3.93
N ILE A 150 10.69 -8.80 2.73
CA ILE A 150 11.40 -10.06 2.51
C ILE A 150 12.88 -9.75 2.27
N VAL A 151 13.74 -10.36 3.06
CA VAL A 151 15.19 -10.21 2.95
C VAL A 151 15.80 -11.55 2.58
N TYR A 152 16.49 -11.57 1.45
CA TYR A 152 17.26 -12.73 1.04
C TYR A 152 18.70 -12.59 1.56
N VAL A 153 19.18 -13.69 2.13
CA VAL A 153 20.55 -13.83 2.61
C VAL A 153 21.24 -14.97 1.87
N LYS A 154 22.56 -14.92 1.80
CA LYS A 154 23.38 -15.92 1.13
C LYS A 154 24.65 -16.20 1.93
N ASP A 155 25.38 -17.21 1.48
CA ASP A 155 26.65 -17.64 2.08
C ASP A 155 26.48 -18.04 3.56
N VAL A 156 25.30 -18.55 3.94
CA VAL A 156 25.00 -19.03 5.29
C VAL A 156 25.65 -20.39 5.50
N ARG A 157 26.47 -20.53 6.54
CA ARG A 157 27.11 -21.81 6.86
C ARG A 157 26.15 -22.76 7.56
N GLU A 158 26.41 -24.07 7.46
CA GLU A 158 25.57 -25.08 8.10
C GLU A 158 25.47 -24.91 9.63
N ASP A 159 26.58 -24.57 10.28
CA ASP A 159 26.68 -24.29 11.71
C ASP A 159 25.98 -22.99 12.14
N GLU A 160 25.72 -22.08 11.20
CA GLU A 160 25.05 -20.80 11.46
C GLU A 160 23.52 -20.92 11.45
N TYR A 161 22.94 -21.91 10.79
CA TYR A 161 21.49 -21.96 10.60
C TYR A 161 20.70 -22.02 11.91
N GLY A 162 21.22 -22.67 12.96
CA GLY A 162 20.59 -22.75 14.29
C GLY A 162 20.68 -21.45 15.09
N HIS A 163 21.45 -20.47 14.62
CA HIS A 163 21.74 -19.23 15.32
C HIS A 163 21.47 -17.99 14.45
N LEU A 164 20.69 -18.13 13.38
CA LEU A 164 20.41 -17.03 12.46
C LEU A 164 19.77 -15.81 13.12
N SER A 165 18.98 -16.00 14.18
CA SER A 165 18.43 -14.89 14.98
C SER A 165 19.48 -14.10 15.76
N LYS A 166 20.67 -14.66 15.97
CA LYS A 166 21.84 -13.98 16.55
C LYS A 166 22.74 -13.37 15.47
N ILE A 167 22.68 -13.91 14.26
CA ILE A 167 23.51 -13.49 13.13
C ILE A 167 22.86 -12.34 12.37
N LEU A 168 21.54 -12.34 12.27
CA LEU A 168 20.76 -11.28 11.66
C LEU A 168 20.08 -10.47 12.76
N THR A 169 20.48 -9.21 12.87
CA THR A 169 19.83 -8.26 13.76
C THR A 169 18.97 -7.32 12.92
N VAL A 170 17.74 -7.12 13.36
CA VAL A 170 16.83 -6.11 12.81
C VAL A 170 16.56 -5.09 13.90
N ASN A 171 16.74 -3.81 13.59
CA ASN A 171 16.43 -2.69 14.47
C ASN A 171 15.51 -1.73 13.75
N VAL A 172 14.64 -1.05 14.49
CA VAL A 172 13.72 -0.05 13.93
C VAL A 172 13.97 1.27 14.65
N THR A 173 14.03 2.35 13.90
CA THR A 173 14.21 3.71 14.41
C THR A 173 13.17 4.63 13.78
N TRP A 174 12.67 5.61 14.52
CA TRP A 174 11.76 6.64 14.02
C TRP A 174 12.07 7.97 14.70
N GLY A 175 11.95 9.09 13.98
CA GLY A 175 12.28 10.41 14.51
C GLY A 175 13.77 10.61 14.89
N HIS A 176 14.03 11.55 15.81
CA HIS A 176 15.37 11.91 16.32
C HIS A 176 15.76 11.22 17.64
N GLU A 177 14.87 10.41 18.22
CA GLU A 177 15.07 9.73 19.51
C GLU A 177 15.62 8.31 19.31
N PRO A 178 16.56 7.81 20.14
CA PRO A 178 17.11 6.49 19.98
C PRO A 178 16.26 5.38 20.63
N LYS A 179 15.85 4.43 19.76
CA LYS A 179 16.01 2.97 19.89
C LYS A 179 15.19 2.25 20.96
N GLU A 180 14.00 1.80 20.57
CA GLU A 180 13.46 0.55 21.11
C GLU A 180 14.04 -0.65 20.37
N LYS A 181 14.15 -1.77 21.09
CA LYS A 181 14.50 -3.07 20.52
C LYS A 181 13.35 -3.50 19.60
N PHE A 182 13.67 -4.05 18.43
CA PHE A 182 12.66 -4.58 17.51
C PHE A 182 11.73 -5.57 18.23
N ASP A 183 10.49 -5.15 18.46
CA ASP A 183 9.38 -6.00 18.95
C ASP A 183 8.62 -6.67 17.79
N GLY A 184 9.17 -6.58 16.58
CA GLY A 184 8.57 -7.19 15.39
C GLY A 184 8.85 -8.69 15.31
N GLN A 185 8.03 -9.38 14.52
CA GLN A 185 8.21 -10.80 14.25
C GLN A 185 9.22 -11.00 13.13
N MET A 186 10.39 -11.58 13.43
CA MET A 186 11.32 -12.09 12.41
C MET A 186 11.11 -13.58 12.19
N VAL A 187 10.76 -13.97 10.96
CA VAL A 187 10.60 -15.38 10.58
C VAL A 187 11.68 -15.76 9.58
N ILE A 188 12.49 -16.75 9.93
CA ILE A 188 13.62 -17.22 9.11
C ILE A 188 13.18 -18.50 8.40
N VAL A 189 13.28 -18.51 7.07
CA VAL A 189 12.84 -19.65 6.25
C VAL A 189 13.98 -20.10 5.34
N ARG A 190 14.27 -21.40 5.34
CA ARG A 190 15.27 -21.98 4.43
C ARG A 190 14.61 -22.27 3.08
N GLY A 191 15.36 -22.19 1.98
CA GLY A 191 14.81 -22.26 0.62
C GLY A 191 14.04 -23.55 0.24
N LYS A 192 14.13 -24.62 1.04
CA LYS A 192 13.34 -25.86 0.86
C LYS A 192 12.23 -26.04 1.90
N ASP A 193 12.13 -25.13 2.86
CA ASP A 193 11.13 -25.20 3.92
C ASP A 193 9.91 -24.36 3.52
N HIS A 194 8.79 -25.05 3.27
CA HIS A 194 7.51 -24.43 2.93
C HIS A 194 6.76 -23.91 4.18
N GLY A 195 7.36 -24.02 5.38
CA GLY A 195 6.65 -23.97 6.66
C GLY A 195 6.06 -22.62 7.09
N SER A 196 6.52 -21.48 6.55
CA SER A 196 5.97 -20.18 6.97
C SER A 196 4.79 -19.73 6.11
N LYS A 197 3.57 -19.95 6.62
CA LYS A 197 2.33 -19.41 6.04
C LYS A 197 2.40 -17.89 5.82
N VAL A 198 3.10 -17.16 6.69
CA VAL A 198 3.27 -15.70 6.60
C VAL A 198 4.15 -15.33 5.41
N LEU A 199 5.29 -16.01 5.23
CA LEU A 199 6.18 -15.77 4.09
C LEU A 199 5.51 -16.12 2.76
N VAL A 200 4.83 -17.28 2.68
CA VAL A 200 4.14 -17.72 1.46
C VAL A 200 3.06 -16.71 1.06
N ARG A 201 2.24 -16.24 2.02
CA ARG A 201 1.24 -15.19 1.76
C ARG A 201 1.87 -13.92 1.22
N GLU A 202 3.01 -13.51 1.79
CA GLU A 202 3.68 -12.29 1.37
C GLU A 202 4.30 -12.41 -0.03
N ILE A 203 4.88 -13.56 -0.37
CA ILE A 203 5.38 -13.85 -1.72
C ILE A 203 4.23 -13.79 -2.74
N ILE A 204 3.08 -14.41 -2.42
CA ILE A 204 1.90 -14.38 -3.28
C ILE A 204 1.45 -12.93 -3.51
N ARG A 205 1.29 -12.15 -2.44
CA ARG A 205 0.91 -10.73 -2.51
C ARG A 205 1.85 -9.92 -3.40
N ILE A 206 3.16 -10.13 -3.29
CA ILE A 206 4.17 -9.44 -4.12
C ILE A 206 4.01 -9.78 -5.60
N GLU A 207 3.72 -11.04 -5.94
CA GLU A 207 3.47 -11.44 -7.32
C GLU A 207 2.14 -10.91 -7.86
N GLU A 208 1.08 -10.88 -7.04
CA GLU A 208 -0.20 -10.24 -7.40
C GLU A 208 0.00 -8.75 -7.72
N VAL A 209 0.77 -8.03 -6.89
CA VAL A 209 1.11 -6.62 -7.15
C VAL A 209 1.83 -6.44 -8.49
N LYS A 210 2.76 -7.33 -8.84
CA LYS A 210 3.43 -7.27 -10.16
C LYS A 210 2.45 -7.44 -11.31
N ILE A 211 1.56 -8.44 -11.22
CA ILE A 211 0.56 -8.72 -12.25
C ILE A 211 -0.40 -7.54 -12.42
N VAL A 212 -0.96 -7.02 -11.33
CA VAL A 212 -1.89 -5.89 -11.41
C VAL A 212 -1.16 -4.64 -11.91
N SER A 213 0.10 -4.42 -11.51
CA SER A 213 0.93 -3.35 -12.06
C SER A 213 1.10 -3.49 -13.57
N ASP A 214 1.37 -4.70 -14.06
CA ASP A 214 1.48 -4.99 -15.49
C ASP A 214 0.16 -4.71 -16.24
N ILE A 215 -0.99 -5.06 -15.66
CA ILE A 215 -2.33 -4.78 -16.24
C ILE A 215 -2.57 -3.28 -16.37
N THR A 216 -2.20 -2.50 -15.36
CA THR A 216 -2.45 -1.05 -15.35
C THR A 216 -1.50 -0.25 -16.24
N ASP A 217 -0.35 -0.83 -16.62
CA ASP A 217 0.62 -0.19 -17.51
C ASP A 217 0.10 -0.21 -18.95
N PRO A 218 -0.19 0.96 -19.56
CA PRO A 218 -0.68 1.03 -20.94
C PRO A 218 0.31 0.48 -21.99
N LYS A 219 1.57 0.20 -21.61
CA LYS A 219 2.59 -0.37 -22.50
C LYS A 219 2.61 -1.90 -22.48
N THR A 220 1.99 -2.53 -21.50
CA THR A 220 1.97 -3.99 -21.39
C THR A 220 0.98 -4.59 -22.40
N LYS A 221 1.39 -5.66 -23.08
CA LYS A 221 0.52 -6.37 -24.02
C LYS A 221 -0.33 -7.42 -23.29
N THR A 222 -1.60 -7.56 -23.68
CA THR A 222 -2.59 -8.43 -23.03
C THR A 222 -2.16 -9.90 -22.89
N TYR A 223 -1.45 -10.46 -23.88
CA TYR A 223 -1.00 -11.86 -23.83
C TYR A 223 0.11 -12.11 -22.79
N ASP A 224 0.90 -11.09 -22.43
CA ASP A 224 1.94 -11.21 -21.41
C ASP A 224 1.33 -11.31 -20.00
N ILE A 225 0.17 -10.69 -19.80
CA ILE A 225 -0.59 -10.74 -18.54
C ILE A 225 -1.13 -12.15 -18.30
N LEU A 226 -1.82 -12.75 -19.30
CA LEU A 226 -2.39 -14.09 -19.19
C LEU A 226 -1.32 -15.14 -18.83
N ARG A 227 -0.13 -15.06 -19.43
CA ARG A 227 1.00 -15.94 -19.11
C ARG A 227 1.43 -15.80 -17.64
N LYS A 228 1.60 -14.57 -17.15
CA LYS A 228 2.04 -14.30 -15.76
C LYS A 228 1.03 -14.81 -14.72
N VAL A 229 -0.26 -14.67 -15.02
CA VAL A 229 -1.35 -15.18 -14.19
C VAL A 229 -1.32 -16.70 -14.10
N GLN A 230 -1.18 -17.37 -15.24
CA GLN A 230 -1.10 -18.84 -15.28
C GLN A 230 0.12 -19.35 -14.51
N GLU A 231 1.26 -18.66 -14.61
CA GLU A 231 2.45 -18.97 -13.82
C GLU A 231 2.23 -18.77 -12.32
N LEU A 232 1.58 -17.67 -11.92
CA LEU A 232 1.21 -17.44 -10.52
C LEU A 232 0.27 -18.53 -10.02
N HIS A 233 -0.77 -18.87 -10.78
CA HIS A 233 -1.73 -19.91 -10.39
C HIS A 233 -1.05 -21.27 -10.25
N LYS A 234 -0.11 -21.62 -11.16
CA LYS A 234 0.72 -22.83 -11.04
C LYS A 234 1.56 -22.82 -9.76
N ARG A 235 2.20 -21.69 -9.42
CA ARG A 235 3.01 -21.55 -8.19
C ARG A 235 2.16 -21.60 -6.92
N VAL A 236 1.01 -20.92 -6.92
CA VAL A 236 0.02 -20.96 -5.82
C VAL A 236 -0.53 -22.38 -5.64
N LYS A 237 -0.82 -23.10 -6.73
CA LYS A 237 -1.30 -24.50 -6.66
C LYS A 237 -0.24 -25.46 -6.14
N VAL A 238 1.04 -25.23 -6.46
CA VAL A 238 2.17 -26.00 -5.92
C VAL A 238 2.46 -25.67 -4.45
N GLN A 239 2.11 -24.46 -3.99
CA GLN A 239 2.41 -23.97 -2.63
C GLN A 239 1.20 -23.96 -1.67
N ALA A 240 -0.03 -24.16 -2.14
CA ALA A 240 -1.25 -24.06 -1.34
C ALA A 240 -2.18 -25.28 -1.54
N ALA A 241 -1.93 -26.33 -0.75
CA ALA A 241 -2.99 -27.25 -0.33
C ALA A 241 -3.79 -26.68 0.88
N ASP A 242 -3.19 -25.79 1.70
CA ASP A 242 -3.75 -25.38 3.01
C ASP A 242 -4.04 -23.88 3.21
N VAL A 243 -3.72 -22.99 2.26
CA VAL A 243 -3.76 -21.53 2.49
C VAL A 243 -5.10 -20.88 2.08
N ARG A 244 -5.94 -21.57 1.30
CA ARG A 244 -7.16 -21.03 0.69
C ARG A 244 -8.32 -20.72 1.66
N LYS A 245 -8.23 -21.10 2.93
CA LYS A 245 -9.39 -21.08 3.86
C LYS A 245 -9.49 -19.86 4.78
N GLY A 246 -8.74 -18.78 4.56
CA GLY A 246 -8.73 -17.68 5.54
C GLY A 246 -8.14 -16.36 5.09
N SER A 247 -8.37 -15.94 3.84
CA SER A 247 -8.04 -14.57 3.45
C SER A 247 -9.22 -13.90 2.76
N ASN A 248 -9.83 -12.94 3.45
CA ASN A 248 -10.77 -11.97 2.88
C ASN A 248 -10.02 -10.95 1.98
N TYR A 249 -9.22 -11.42 1.02
CA TYR A 249 -8.67 -10.55 -0.02
C TYR A 249 -9.72 -10.42 -1.11
N ALA A 250 -10.42 -9.28 -1.16
CA ALA A 250 -11.49 -8.99 -2.11
C ALA A 250 -11.01 -8.76 -3.56
N PHE A 251 -9.78 -9.16 -3.89
CA PHE A 251 -9.27 -9.25 -5.25
C PHE A 251 -8.59 -10.60 -5.40
N ALA A 252 -9.37 -11.67 -5.27
CA ALA A 252 -8.93 -12.98 -5.72
C ALA A 252 -8.73 -12.86 -7.23
N VAL A 253 -7.47 -12.81 -7.66
CA VAL A 253 -7.12 -12.74 -9.07
C VAL A 253 -7.39 -14.14 -9.67
N ASP A 254 -8.67 -14.45 -9.90
CA ASP A 254 -9.07 -15.61 -10.67
C ASP A 254 -9.11 -15.29 -12.17
N GLU A 255 -9.08 -16.34 -12.99
CA GLU A 255 -8.93 -16.23 -14.44
C GLU A 255 -10.14 -15.53 -15.09
N GLU A 256 -11.31 -15.63 -14.48
CA GLU A 256 -12.56 -15.00 -14.94
C GLU A 256 -12.57 -13.51 -14.64
N SER A 257 -12.22 -13.11 -13.41
CA SER A 257 -12.02 -11.73 -12.99
C SER A 257 -10.98 -11.05 -13.88
N LEU A 258 -9.87 -11.73 -14.16
CA LEU A 258 -8.84 -11.20 -15.06
C LEU A 258 -9.25 -11.11 -16.51
N ALA A 259 -10.05 -12.05 -17.02
CA ALA A 259 -10.61 -11.95 -18.36
C ALA A 259 -11.58 -10.76 -18.47
N SER A 260 -12.36 -10.50 -17.41
CA SER A 260 -13.19 -9.30 -17.28
C SER A 260 -12.34 -8.02 -17.26
N LEU A 261 -11.25 -8.00 -16.49
CA LEU A 261 -10.30 -6.89 -16.46
C LEU A 261 -9.58 -6.65 -17.80
N ALA A 262 -9.17 -7.72 -18.49
CA ALA A 262 -8.54 -7.64 -19.80
C ALA A 262 -9.50 -7.18 -20.91
N SER A 263 -10.80 -7.31 -20.67
CA SER A 263 -11.88 -6.86 -21.56
C SER A 263 -12.50 -5.51 -21.15
N ASP A 264 -11.99 -4.85 -20.10
CA ASP A 264 -12.40 -3.51 -19.66
C ASP A 264 -11.95 -2.43 -20.65
N LYS A 265 -12.67 -2.33 -21.77
CA LYS A 265 -12.39 -1.36 -22.85
C LYS A 265 -12.59 0.08 -22.40
N ASP A 266 -13.45 0.30 -21.40
CA ASP A 266 -13.84 1.63 -20.95
C ASP A 266 -12.98 2.13 -19.77
N GLY A 267 -12.03 1.33 -19.30
CA GLY A 267 -11.15 1.68 -18.18
C GLY A 267 -11.88 1.91 -16.87
N SER A 268 -13.05 1.29 -16.70
CA SER A 268 -13.89 1.40 -15.51
C SER A 268 -13.22 0.81 -14.26
N TRP A 269 -12.41 -0.22 -14.42
CA TRP A 269 -11.67 -0.89 -13.35
C TRP A 269 -10.32 -0.26 -13.04
N LEU A 270 -9.81 0.61 -13.92
CA LEU A 270 -8.50 1.23 -13.76
C LEU A 270 -8.35 2.01 -12.44
N PRO A 271 -9.30 2.87 -12.02
CA PRO A 271 -9.20 3.56 -10.73
C PRO A 271 -9.16 2.60 -9.54
N TYR A 272 -9.95 1.52 -9.57
CA TYR A 272 -9.97 0.49 -8.54
C TYR A 272 -8.64 -0.25 -8.44
N MET A 273 -8.07 -0.68 -9.58
CA MET A 273 -6.77 -1.34 -9.61
C MET A 273 -5.65 -0.45 -9.09
N LEU A 274 -5.62 0.82 -9.51
CA LEU A 274 -4.63 1.77 -9.06
C LEU A 274 -4.78 2.08 -7.56
N SER A 275 -6.01 2.15 -7.06
CA SER A 275 -6.30 2.26 -5.63
C SER A 275 -5.75 1.04 -4.88
N TRP A 276 -6.14 -0.18 -5.31
CA TRP A 276 -5.65 -1.43 -4.73
C TRP A 276 -4.11 -1.52 -4.72
N LEU A 277 -3.44 -1.21 -5.84
CA LEU A 277 -1.98 -1.18 -5.94
C LEU A 277 -1.36 -0.23 -4.92
N SER A 278 -1.96 0.95 -4.75
CA SER A 278 -1.45 1.94 -3.80
C SER A 278 -1.49 1.44 -2.36
N PHE A 279 -2.57 0.77 -1.95
CA PHE A 279 -2.68 0.20 -0.60
C PHE A 279 -1.74 -1.00 -0.42
N GLN A 280 -1.71 -1.92 -1.39
CA GLN A 280 -0.84 -3.10 -1.32
C GLN A 280 0.63 -2.72 -1.28
N GLY A 281 1.04 -1.72 -2.05
CA GLY A 281 2.43 -1.30 -2.10
C GLY A 281 2.95 -0.71 -0.79
N LEU A 282 2.05 -0.27 0.10
CA LEU A 282 2.36 0.21 1.45
C LEU A 282 2.10 -0.84 2.55
N CYS A 283 1.70 -2.08 2.17
CA CYS A 283 1.22 -3.12 3.09
C CYS A 283 0.01 -2.69 3.93
N GLU A 284 -0.80 -1.77 3.40
CA GLU A 284 -2.03 -1.33 4.06
C GLU A 284 -3.18 -2.29 3.73
N GLN A 285 -4.08 -2.50 4.69
CA GLN A 285 -5.35 -3.14 4.38
C GLN A 285 -6.22 -2.14 3.63
N LEU A 286 -6.91 -2.58 2.57
CA LEU A 286 -8.03 -1.82 2.03
C LEU A 286 -9.05 -1.62 3.16
N PRO A 287 -9.62 -0.43 3.31
CA PRO A 287 -10.75 -0.26 4.22
C PRO A 287 -11.80 -1.33 3.89
N PRO A 288 -12.40 -1.99 4.90
CA PRO A 288 -13.48 -2.93 4.62
C PRO A 288 -14.59 -2.20 3.87
N PRO A 289 -15.23 -2.83 2.86
CA PRO A 289 -16.41 -2.25 2.25
C PRO A 289 -17.44 -1.97 3.36
N PRO A 290 -18.23 -0.88 3.25
CA PRO A 290 -19.25 -0.56 4.24
C PRO A 290 -20.12 -1.81 4.46
N ALA A 291 -20.34 -2.16 5.73
CA ALA A 291 -21.24 -3.26 6.05
C ALA A 291 -22.60 -2.96 5.39
N PRO A 292 -23.27 -3.94 4.75
CA PRO A 292 -24.58 -3.70 4.19
C PRO A 292 -25.51 -3.24 5.31
N THR A 293 -25.78 -1.93 5.32
CA THR A 293 -26.80 -1.36 6.19
C THR A 293 -28.10 -2.06 5.80
N ARG A 294 -28.79 -2.61 6.81
CA ARG A 294 -30.13 -3.18 6.62
C ARG A 294 -30.95 -2.23 5.74
N PRO A 295 -31.71 -2.74 4.76
CA PRO A 295 -32.57 -1.88 3.97
C PRO A 295 -33.43 -1.05 4.93
N ARG A 296 -33.34 0.27 4.75
CA ARG A 296 -34.13 1.23 5.52
C ARG A 296 -35.60 0.86 5.34
N PRO A 297 -36.44 0.85 6.40
CA PRO A 297 -37.86 0.67 6.22
C PRO A 297 -38.35 1.75 5.25
N GLU A 298 -39.05 1.32 4.19
CA GLU A 298 -39.73 2.25 3.30
C GLU A 298 -40.55 3.21 4.16
N ILE A 299 -40.31 4.50 3.99
CA ILE A 299 -41.15 5.54 4.59
C ILE A 299 -42.48 5.41 3.84
N GLY A 300 -43.38 4.59 4.39
CA GLY A 300 -44.75 4.49 3.95
C GLY A 300 -45.37 5.88 3.98
N GLU A 301 -46.06 6.21 2.89
CA GLU A 301 -46.86 7.41 2.73
C GLU A 301 -47.75 7.64 3.97
N ASN A 302 -47.32 8.53 4.86
CA ASN A 302 -48.18 9.18 5.85
C ASN A 302 -47.50 10.48 6.30
N LEU A 303 -47.40 11.43 5.38
CA LEU A 303 -47.24 12.83 5.76
C LEU A 303 -48.59 13.35 6.31
N PRO A 304 -48.64 13.97 7.50
CA PRO A 304 -49.80 14.76 7.89
C PRO A 304 -49.90 15.96 6.95
N ARG A 305 -51.02 16.10 6.26
CA ARG A 305 -51.34 17.29 5.45
C ARG A 305 -51.38 18.52 6.37
N LEU A 306 -50.41 19.42 6.22
CA LEU A 306 -50.53 20.76 6.77
C LEU A 306 -51.66 21.49 6.02
N HIS A 307 -52.72 21.83 6.76
CA HIS A 307 -53.76 22.73 6.29
C HIS A 307 -53.17 24.13 6.09
N ALA A 308 -53.35 24.69 4.90
CA ALA A 308 -53.14 26.12 4.65
C ALA A 308 -54.26 26.94 5.34
N PRO A 309 -53.96 28.15 5.86
CA PRO A 309 -54.96 29.01 6.48
C PRO A 309 -55.86 29.64 5.40
N ALA A 310 -57.17 29.68 5.69
CA ALA A 310 -58.17 30.31 4.85
C ALA A 310 -58.02 31.84 4.87
N SER A 311 -58.18 32.46 3.69
CA SER A 311 -58.61 33.85 3.51
C SER A 311 -60.08 33.85 3.10
#